data_AF-A0A419FM46-F1
#
_entry.id   AF-A0A419FM46-F1
#
_cell.length_a   1.000
_cell.length_b   1.000
_cell.length_c   1.000
_cell.angle_alpha   90.00
_cell.angle_beta   90.00
_cell.angle_gamma   90.00
#
_symmetry.space_group_name_H-M   'P 1'
#
loop_
_entity.id
_entity.type
_entity.pdbx_description
1 polymer ?
#
loop_
_entity_poly.entity_id
_entity_poly.type
_entity_poly.pdbx_seq_one_letter_code
_entity_poly.pdbx_strand_id
1 'polypeptide(L)' 'MITGLNMPGPNGWKILERLHGRPGIPPIVMASGYADEETTLEWGTAAFRHKPLSQAEIVQTVNRLLDRE' A
#
# COMPACT_ATOMS: atom_id res chain seq x y z
N MET A 1 0.91 1.77 6.96
CA MET A 1 2.13 1.07 6.47
C MET A 1 2.29 1.33 4.98
N ILE A 2 3.51 1.58 4.48
CA ILE A 2 3.78 1.74 3.04
C ILE A 2 4.72 0.62 2.59
N THR A 3 4.41 -0.11 1.52
CA THR A 3 5.26 -1.21 1.01
C THR A 3 5.21 -1.32 -0.52
N GLY A 4 6.22 -1.97 -1.10
CA GLY A 4 6.32 -2.20 -2.54
C GLY A 4 6.10 -3.66 -2.92
N LEU A 5 5.62 -3.91 -4.14
CA LEU A 5 5.44 -5.27 -4.66
C LEU A 5 6.77 -5.93 -5.03
N ASN A 6 7.61 -5.19 -5.77
CA ASN A 6 8.92 -5.68 -6.19
C ASN A 6 9.98 -5.22 -5.19
N MET A 7 10.24 -6.06 -4.19
CA MET A 7 11.35 -5.92 -3.24
C MET A 7 12.24 -7.16 -3.33
N PRO A 8 13.59 -7.02 -3.25
CA PRO A 8 14.45 -8.18 -3.03
C PRO A 8 14.15 -8.74 -1.63
N GLY A 9 13.46 -9.89 -1.57
CA GLY A 9 13.00 -10.50 -0.31
C GLY A 9 11.48 -10.76 -0.30
N PRO A 10 10.78 -10.62 0.84
CA PRO A 10 9.34 -10.88 0.90
C PRO A 10 8.59 -9.92 -0.03
N ASN A 11 7.96 -10.50 -1.06
CA ASN A 11 7.11 -9.80 -2.01
C ASN A 11 5.96 -9.10 -1.26
N GLY A 12 5.68 -7.83 -1.59
CA GLY A 12 4.57 -7.08 -0.99
C GLY A 12 3.23 -7.82 -1.04
N TRP A 13 3.03 -8.69 -2.04
CA TRP A 13 1.89 -9.60 -2.11
C TRP A 13 1.79 -10.56 -0.93
N LYS A 14 2.90 -11.14 -0.47
CA LYS A 14 2.90 -12.03 0.71
C LYS A 14 2.56 -11.29 2.00
N ILE A 15 2.87 -9.99 2.06
CA ILE A 15 2.47 -9.14 3.19
C ILE A 15 0.96 -8.93 3.14
N LEU A 16 0.40 -8.59 1.97
CA LEU A 16 -1.05 -8.45 1.79
C LEU A 16 -1.78 -9.75 2.12
N GLU A 17 -1.34 -10.88 1.57
CA GLU A 17 -1.92 -12.19 1.83
C GLU A 17 -1.96 -12.54 3.33
N ARG A 18 -0.88 -12.24 4.06
CA ARG A 18 -0.81 -12.51 5.50
C ARG A 18 -1.68 -11.59 6.33
N LEU A 19 -1.84 -10.34 5.91
CA LEU A 19 -2.59 -9.33 6.67
C LEU A 19 -4.08 -9.32 6.30
N HIS A 20 -4.44 -9.82 5.12
CA HIS A 20 -5.81 -9.86 4.64
C HIS A 20 -6.74 -10.54 5.65
N GLY A 21 -7.88 -9.90 5.92
CA GLY A 21 -8.90 -10.41 6.86
C GLY A 21 -8.53 -10.35 8.34
N ARG A 22 -7.34 -9.84 8.72
CA ARG A 22 -6.96 -9.70 10.13
C ARG A 22 -7.50 -8.40 10.73
N PRO A 23 -8.13 -8.43 11.92
CA PRO A 23 -8.55 -7.22 12.60
C PRO A 23 -7.35 -6.42 13.12
N GLY A 24 -7.48 -5.09 13.16
CA GLY A 24 -6.49 -4.20 13.77
C GLY A 24 -5.21 -3.98 12.97
N ILE A 25 -5.19 -4.33 11.68
CA ILE A 25 -4.05 -3.99 10.81
C ILE A 25 -4.07 -2.48 10.47
N PRO A 26 -2.91 -1.81 10.38
CA PRO A 26 -2.86 -0.42 9.95
C PRO A 26 -3.23 -0.30 8.46
N PRO A 27 -3.75 0.86 8.01
CA PRO A 27 -3.99 1.13 6.60
C PRO A 27 -2.74 0.85 5.75
N ILE A 28 -2.88 0.05 4.70
CA ILE A 28 -1.76 -0.36 3.83
C ILE A 28 -1.77 0.48 2.56
N VAL A 29 -0.66 1.15 2.27
CA VAL A 29 -0.42 1.86 1.02
C VAL A 29 0.56 1.05 0.17
N MET A 30 0.15 0.73 -1.05
CA MET A 30 0.98 0.00 -2.01
C MET A 30 1.66 0.95 -2.98
N ALA A 31 2.95 0.72 -3.23
CA ALA A 31 3.75 1.49 -4.18
C ALA A 31 4.43 0.59 -5.21
N SER A 32 4.04 0.64 -6.48
CA SER A 32 4.61 -0.22 -7.53
C SER A 32 4.75 0.48 -8.88
N GLY A 33 5.76 0.08 -9.67
CA GLY A 33 5.89 0.50 -11.07
C GLY A 33 5.33 -0.52 -12.08
N TYR A 34 4.86 -1.68 -11.60
CA TYR A 34 4.58 -2.86 -12.45
C TYR A 34 3.21 -3.50 -12.23
N ALA A 35 2.42 -2.98 -11.30
CA ALA A 35 1.13 -3.57 -10.96
C ALA A 35 0.00 -2.60 -11.23
N ASP A 36 -1.17 -3.16 -11.47
CA ASP A 36 -2.41 -2.43 -11.61
C ASP A 36 -2.97 -2.05 -10.24
N GLU A 37 -3.55 -0.86 -10.14
CA GLU A 37 -4.16 -0.32 -8.93
C GLU A 37 -5.33 -1.20 -8.47
N GLU A 38 -6.16 -1.63 -9.43
CA GLU A 38 -7.37 -2.43 -9.19
C GLU A 38 -7.07 -3.69 -8.37
N THR A 39 -6.05 -4.46 -8.78
CA THR A 39 -5.67 -5.70 -8.09
C THR A 39 -5.21 -5.46 -6.66
N THR A 40 -4.62 -4.32 -6.33
CA THR A 40 -4.19 -4.06 -4.95
C THR A 40 -5.33 -3.59 -4.04
N LEU A 41 -6.31 -2.89 -4.61
CA LEU A 41 -7.49 -2.41 -3.88
C LEU A 41 -8.41 -3.56 -3.48
N GLU A 42 -8.59 -4.56 -4.35
CA GLU A 42 -9.35 -5.78 -4.06
C GLU A 42 -8.84 -6.52 -2.81
N TRP A 43 -7.55 -6.42 -2.51
CA TRP A 43 -6.92 -7.07 -1.35
C TRP A 43 -7.07 -6.27 -0.05
N GLY A 44 -7.77 -5.13 -0.07
CA GLY A 44 -8.06 -4.31 1.10
C GLY A 44 -6.97 -3.29 1.41
N THR A 45 -6.18 -2.88 0.41
CA THR A 45 -5.25 -1.76 0.58
C THR A 45 -6.01 -0.44 0.67
N ALA A 46 -5.49 0.49 1.48
CA ALA A 46 -6.10 1.80 1.69
C ALA A 46 -5.76 2.79 0.57
N ALA A 47 -4.65 2.59 -0.14
CA ALA A 47 -4.29 3.36 -1.32
C ALA A 47 -3.23 2.64 -2.16
N PHE A 48 -3.21 2.93 -3.46
CA PHE A 48 -2.14 2.54 -4.36
C PHE A 48 -1.44 3.78 -4.95
N ARG A 49 -0.15 3.64 -5.25
CA ARG A 49 0.68 4.68 -5.86
C ARG A 49 1.63 4.10 -6.90
N HIS A 50 1.61 4.67 -8.09
CA HIS A 50 2.60 4.33 -9.11
C HIS A 50 3.96 4.92 -8.79
N LYS A 51 5.02 4.15 -9.01
CA LYS A 51 6.39 4.67 -9.00
C LYS A 51 6.71 5.35 -10.34
N PRO A 52 7.50 6.43 -10.36
CA PRO A 52 8.21 7.05 -9.24
C PRO A 52 7.28 7.83 -8.30
N LEU A 53 7.63 7.87 -7.01
CA LEU A 53 6.90 8.60 -5.97
C LEU A 53 7.77 9.71 -5.40
N SER A 54 7.23 10.91 -5.32
CA SER A 54 7.83 12.03 -4.60
C SER A 54 7.54 11.96 -3.10
N GLN A 55 8.36 12.63 -2.29
CA GLN A 55 8.09 12.78 -0.85
C GLN A 55 6.75 13.50 -0.60
N ALA A 56 6.41 14.51 -1.42
CA ALA A 56 5.16 15.24 -1.28
C ALA A 56 3.94 14.32 -1.44
N GLU A 57 3.96 13.42 -2.42
CA GLU A 57 2.89 12.43 -2.64
C GLU A 57 2.77 11.44 -1.48
N ILE A 58 3.89 11.05 -0.88
CA ILE A 58 3.91 10.19 0.32
C ILE A 58 3.25 10.93 1.48
N VAL A 59 3.68 12.16 1.78
CA VAL A 59 3.16 12.98 2.88
C VAL A 59 1.66 13.22 2.71
N GLN A 60 1.22 13.62 1.52
CA GLN A 60 -0.21 13.82 1.23
C GLN A 60 -1.03 12.54 1.43
N THR A 61 -0.48 11.39 1.05
CA THR A 61 -1.17 10.10 1.22
C THR A 61 -1.29 9.72 2.69
N VAL A 62 -0.23 9.93 3.49
CA VAL A 62 -0.25 9.69 4.93
C VAL A 62 -1.23 10.62 5.64
N ASN A 63 -1.17 11.93 5.37
CA ASN A 63 -2.08 12.90 5.99
C ASN A 63 -3.54 12.55 5.69
N ARG A 64 -3.87 12.23 4.43
CA ARG A 64 -5.23 11.80 4.05
C ARG A 64 -5.71 10.56 4.82
N LEU A 65 -4.81 9.65 5.19
CA LEU A 65 -5.17 8.44 5.95
C LEU A 65 -5.29 8.71 7.45
N LEU A 66 -4.54 9.69 7.99
CA LEU A 66 -4.63 10.11 9.38
C LEU A 66 -5.85 11.02 9.62
N ASP A 67 -6.21 11.86 8.65
CA ASP A 67 -7.37 12.77 8.73
C ASP A 67 -8.72 12.03 8.57
N ARG A 68 -8.70 10.70 8.37
CA ARG A 68 -9.89 9.84 8.22
C ARG A 68 -10.31 9.15 9.53
N GLU A 69 -9.73 9.53 10.67
CA GLU A 69 -10.13 9.09 12.01
C GLU A 69 -11.15 10.01 12.67
#